data_AF-A0A0R2C5P5-F1
#
_entry.id   AF-A0A0R2C5P5-F1
#
_cell.length_a   1.000
_cell.length_b   1.000
_cell.length_c   1.000
_cell.angle_alpha   90.00
_cell.angle_beta   90.00
_cell.angle_gamma   90.00
#
_symmetry.space_group_name_H-M   'P 1'
#
loop_
_entity.id
_entity.type
_entity.pdbx_description
1 polymer ?
#
loop_
_entity_poly.entity_id
_entity_poly.type
_entity_poly.pdbx_seq_one_letter_code
_entity_poly.pdbx_strand_id
1 'polypeptide(L)' 'MAGSVLQYQDAFRDIMKFTGCGIIEAVLMSAVNQAKEFGLKNQDTLEVGKDADLNISDRGLNLKETYSLGRRFLD' A
#
# COMPACT_ATOMS: atom_id res chain seq x y z
N MET A 1 -24.38 4.72 -7.80
CA MET A 1 -23.34 4.17 -6.90
C MET A 1 -22.89 5.29 -5.99
N ALA A 2 -23.11 5.17 -4.68
CA ALA A 2 -22.42 6.05 -3.74
C ALA A 2 -20.96 5.60 -3.69
N GLY A 3 -20.04 6.47 -4.09
CA GLY A 3 -18.60 6.23 -3.96
C GLY A 3 -18.14 6.42 -2.52
N SER A 4 -16.93 5.98 -2.22
CA SER A 4 -16.25 6.34 -0.97
C SER A 4 -15.38 7.58 -1.20
N VAL A 5 -15.27 8.44 -0.19
CA VAL A 5 -14.25 9.50 -0.12
C VAL A 5 -13.04 9.08 0.72
N LEU A 6 -13.04 7.84 1.24
CA LEU A 6 -11.97 7.30 2.06
C LEU A 6 -10.68 7.17 1.25
N GLN A 7 -9.61 7.81 1.73
CA GLN A 7 -8.31 7.71 1.11
C GLN A 7 -7.62 6.41 1.52
N TYR A 8 -6.69 5.92 0.68
CA TYR A 8 -5.98 4.67 0.92
C TYR A 8 -5.26 4.64 2.27
N GLN A 9 -4.55 5.72 2.64
CA GLN A 9 -3.80 5.83 3.88
C GLN A 9 -4.69 5.77 5.13
N ASP A 10 -5.91 6.29 5.03
CA ASP A 10 -6.91 6.19 6.09
C ASP A 10 -7.40 4.75 6.20
N ALA A 11 -7.79 4.13 5.08
CA ALA A 11 -8.20 2.73 5.05
C ALA A 11 -7.13 1.77 5.60
N PHE A 12 -5.85 2.03 5.28
CA PHE A 12 -4.71 1.24 5.74
C PHE A 12 -4.55 1.33 7.27
N ARG A 13 -4.68 2.53 7.85
CA ARG A 13 -4.67 2.69 9.32
C ARG A 13 -5.92 2.11 9.98
N ASP A 14 -7.08 2.31 9.35
CA ASP A 14 -8.37 1.88 9.88
C ASP A 14 -8.48 0.36 9.96
N ILE A 15 -8.01 -0.39 8.95
CA ILE A 15 -8.09 -1.85 9.00
C ILE A 15 -7.25 -2.42 10.15
N MET A 16 -6.05 -1.87 10.40
CA MET A 16 -5.24 -2.24 11.55
C MET A 16 -5.93 -1.87 12.88
N LYS A 17 -6.51 -0.67 12.96
CA LYS A 17 -7.21 -0.22 14.17
C LYS A 17 -8.45 -1.05 14.50
N PHE A 18 -9.24 -1.42 13.48
CA PHE A 18 -10.50 -2.12 13.67
C PHE A 18 -10.33 -3.62 13.88
N THR A 19 -9.30 -4.23 13.29
CA THR A 19 -9.07 -5.68 13.38
C THR A 19 -8.00 -6.07 14.38
N GLY A 20 -7.09 -5.14 14.73
CA GLY A 20 -5.89 -5.44 15.51
C GLY A 20 -4.79 -6.14 14.72
N CYS A 21 -4.90 -6.25 13.39
CA CYS A 21 -3.89 -6.88 12.56
C CYS A 21 -2.59 -6.05 12.50
N GLY A 22 -1.49 -6.73 12.24
CA GLY A 22 -0.19 -6.12 12.03
C GLY A 22 -0.02 -5.50 10.65
N ILE A 23 1.05 -4.72 10.49
CA ILE A 23 1.36 -4.03 9.23
C ILE A 23 1.54 -5.00 8.05
N ILE A 24 2.08 -6.19 8.27
CA ILE A 24 2.28 -7.18 7.20
C ILE A 24 0.94 -7.68 6.68
N GLU A 25 -0.03 -7.94 7.56
CA GLU A 25 -1.38 -8.34 7.18
C GLU A 25 -2.10 -7.21 6.44
N ALA A 26 -1.94 -5.96 6.89
CA ALA A 26 -2.45 -4.80 6.19
C ALA A 26 -1.85 -4.66 4.78
N VAL A 27 -0.53 -4.87 4.60
CA VAL A 27 0.14 -4.87 3.28
C VAL A 27 -0.38 -6.01 2.39
N LEU A 28 -0.62 -7.20 2.95
CA LEU A 28 -1.23 -8.29 2.19
C LEU A 28 -2.61 -7.88 1.66
N MET A 29 -3.44 -7.26 2.51
CA MET A 29 -4.79 -6.82 2.16
C MET A 29 -4.83 -5.62 1.22
N SER A 30 -3.77 -4.82 1.13
CA SER A 30 -3.76 -3.55 0.40
C SER A 30 -2.88 -3.53 -0.86
N ALA A 31 -2.07 -4.56 -1.07
CA ALA A 31 -1.18 -4.66 -2.24
C ALA A 31 -1.01 -6.11 -2.72
N VAL A 32 -0.46 -6.99 -1.89
CA VAL A 32 0.04 -8.31 -2.33
C VAL A 32 -1.07 -9.20 -2.88
N ASN A 33 -2.22 -9.24 -2.20
CA ASN A 33 -3.35 -10.07 -2.63
C ASN A 33 -3.88 -9.62 -4.00
N GLN A 34 -4.01 -8.31 -4.21
CA GLN A 34 -4.46 -7.74 -5.48
C GLN A 34 -3.44 -8.01 -6.59
N ALA A 35 -2.15 -7.76 -6.34
CA ALA A 35 -1.10 -8.04 -7.32
C ALA A 35 -1.14 -9.51 -7.76
N LYS A 36 -1.34 -10.44 -6.82
CA LYS A 36 -1.51 -11.86 -7.13
C LYS A 36 -2.78 -12.15 -7.94
N GLU A 37 -3.92 -11.58 -7.55
CA GLU A 37 -5.22 -11.77 -8.22
C GLU A 37 -5.18 -11.29 -9.67
N PHE A 38 -4.51 -10.18 -9.94
CA PHE A 38 -4.38 -9.59 -11.27
C PHE A 38 -3.12 -10.04 -12.04
N GLY A 39 -2.29 -10.91 -11.46
CA GLY A 39 -1.07 -11.42 -12.11
C GLY A 39 0.05 -10.37 -12.28
N LEU A 40 0.07 -9.33 -11.45
CA LEU A 40 1.03 -8.23 -11.46
C LEU A 40 2.35 -8.65 -10.78
N LYS A 41 3.09 -9.55 -11.44
CA LYS A 41 4.31 -10.18 -10.90
C LYS A 41 5.46 -9.22 -10.57
N ASN A 42 5.42 -7.98 -11.03
CA ASN A 42 6.46 -6.98 -10.72
C ASN A 42 6.06 -6.04 -9.57
N GLN A 43 4.82 -6.12 -9.08
CA GLN A 43 4.25 -5.22 -8.06
C GLN A 43 3.74 -5.98 -6.83
N ASP A 44 4.13 -7.25 -6.70
CA ASP A 44 3.65 -8.14 -5.64
C ASP A 44 4.46 -8.07 -4.34
N THR A 45 5.73 -7.69 -4.43
CA THR A 45 6.73 -7.80 -3.36
C THR A 45 7.84 -6.75 -3.52
N LEU A 46 8.57 -6.50 -2.43
CA LEU A 46 9.73 -5.62 -2.43
C LEU A 46 11.02 -6.43 -2.61
N GLU A 47 11.40 -6.68 -3.85
CA GLU A 47 12.56 -7.48 -4.21
C GLU A 47 13.35 -6.83 -5.36
N VAL A 48 14.64 -7.17 -5.46
CA VAL A 48 15.48 -6.70 -6.57
C VAL A 48 14.93 -7.22 -7.90
N GLY A 49 14.78 -6.32 -8.87
CA GLY A 49 14.23 -6.63 -10.20
C GLY A 49 12.73 -6.43 -10.34
N LYS A 50 12.03 -6.05 -9.26
CA LYS A 50 10.62 -5.63 -9.26
C LYS A 50 10.48 -4.14 -9.59
N ASP A 51 9.25 -3.73 -9.90
CA ASP A 51 8.94 -2.32 -10.12
C ASP A 51 9.11 -1.55 -8.81
N ALA A 52 9.73 -0.37 -8.88
CA ALA A 52 9.94 0.49 -7.72
C ALA A 52 8.67 1.30 -7.41
N ASP A 53 7.59 0.57 -7.09
CA ASP A 53 6.29 1.08 -6.64
C ASP A 53 6.20 0.96 -5.11
N LEU A 54 6.38 2.09 -4.41
CA LEU A 54 6.63 2.11 -2.97
C LEU A 54 5.88 3.26 -2.30
N ASN A 55 5.34 3.03 -1.11
CA ASN A 55 4.89 4.10 -0.21
C ASN A 55 5.86 4.21 0.97
N ILE A 56 6.35 5.42 1.22
CA ILE A 56 7.18 5.74 2.39
C ILE A 56 6.30 6.44 3.41
N SER A 57 6.22 5.88 4.61
CA SER A 57 5.42 6.43 5.71
C SER A 57 6.27 6.68 6.96
N ASP A 58 5.84 7.62 7.80
CA ASP A 58 6.44 7.82 9.12
C ASP A 58 5.99 6.76 10.14
N ARG A 59 6.45 6.88 11.39
CA ARG A 59 6.08 5.95 12.48
C ARG A 59 4.58 5.97 12.81
N GLY A 60 3.88 7.07 12.50
CA GLY A 60 2.43 7.20 12.64
C GLY A 60 1.67 6.66 11.43
N LEU A 61 2.37 6.07 10.45
CA LEU A 61 1.81 5.61 9.18
C LEU A 61 1.15 6.73 8.38
N ASN A 62 1.67 7.96 8.50
CA ASN A 62 1.32 9.04 7.59
C ASN A 62 2.21 8.91 6.34
N LEU A 63 1.58 8.94 5.16
CA LEU A 63 2.28 8.89 3.89
C LEU A 63 3.16 10.15 3.74
N LYS A 64 4.40 9.94 3.32
CA LYS A 64 5.39 11.02 3.09
C LYS A 64 5.72 11.15 1.63
N GLU A 65 5.91 10.01 0.96
CA GLU A 65 6.34 9.94 -0.44
C GLU A 65 5.76 8.69 -1.08
N THR A 66 5.40 8.80 -2.35
CA THR A 66 5.08 7.64 -3.19
C THR A 66 6.09 7.58 -4.33
N TYR A 67 6.57 6.38 -4.61
CA TYR A 67 7.37 6.09 -5.79
C TYR A 67 6.51 5.28 -6.73
N SER A 68 6.49 5.67 -8.01
CA SER A 68 5.91 4.85 -9.08
C SER A 68 6.94 4.68 -10.19
N LEU A 69 7.31 3.42 -10.47
CA LEU A 69 8.40 3.05 -11.37
C LEU A 69 9.70 3.82 -11.06
N GLY A 70 9.97 4.04 -9.77
CA GLY A 70 11.14 4.77 -9.28
C GLY A 70 11.03 6.30 -9.36
N ARG A 71 9.95 6.85 -9.94
CA ARG A 71 9.68 8.29 -9.92
C ARG A 71 9.03 8.69 -8.60
N ARG A 72 9.61 9.68 -7.94
CA ARG A 72 9.11 10.23 -6.66
C ARG A 72 7.95 11.21 -6.86
N PHE A 73 6.94 11.08 -6.02
CA PHE A 73 5.80 11.97 -5.83
C PHE A 73 5.68 12.33 -4.35
N LEU A 74 5.33 13.58 -4.06
CA LEU A 74 5.12 14.09 -2.71
C LEU A 74 3.61 14.16 -2.44
N ASP A 75 3.23 13.77 -1.24
CA ASP A 75 1.87 13.90 -0.69
C ASP A 75 1.73 15.24 0.04
#